data_AF-A0A1H7DL13-F1
#
_entry.id   AF-A0A1H7DL13-F1
#
_cell.length_a   1.000
_cell.length_b   1.000
_cell.length_c   1.000
_cell.angle_alpha   90.00
_cell.angle_beta   90.00
_cell.angle_gamma   90.00
#
_symmetry.space_group_name_H-M   'P 1'
#
loop_
_entity.id
_entity.type
_entity.pdbx_description
1 polymer ?
#
loop_
_entity_poly.entity_id
_entity_poly.type
_entity_poly.pdbx_seq_one_letter_code
_entity_poly.pdbx_strand_id
1 'polypeptide(L)'
;MTQKSFRKSSPRLLLPIVKREPEKTKLPVNLSQEVHADLLAYQRAYQEMNDAEVSLDFIIEQVLIQHMKRDKAFHSWKTTSGGSQG
;
A
#
# COMPACT_ATOMS: atom_id res chain seq x y z
N MET A 1 54.46 -32.50 4.43
CA MET A 1 53.78 -31.24 4.82
C MET A 1 53.33 -30.54 3.55
N THR A 2 52.02 -30.47 3.28
CA THR A 2 51.49 -29.89 2.04
C THR A 2 50.29 -29.00 2.37
N GLN A 3 50.48 -27.70 2.20
CA GLN A 3 49.51 -26.64 2.49
C GLN A 3 48.31 -26.71 1.54
N LYS A 4 47.09 -26.77 2.09
CA LYS A 4 45.86 -26.54 1.32
C LYS A 4 45.57 -25.04 1.29
N SER A 5 45.63 -24.48 0.09
CA SER A 5 45.33 -23.09 -0.24
C SER A 5 43.85 -22.77 0.01
N PHE A 6 43.58 -21.79 0.86
CA PHE A 6 42.26 -21.21 1.07
C PHE A 6 41.89 -20.33 -0.13
N ARG A 7 41.01 -20.82 -1.03
CA ARG A 7 40.42 -19.96 -2.07
C ARG A 7 39.40 -19.02 -1.43
N LYS A 8 39.73 -17.73 -1.38
CA LYS A 8 38.84 -16.65 -0.93
C LYS A 8 37.63 -16.58 -1.87
N SER A 9 36.44 -16.85 -1.31
CA SER A 9 35.16 -16.62 -1.97
C SER A 9 34.98 -15.12 -2.17
N SER A 10 34.86 -14.67 -3.43
CA SER A 10 34.53 -13.28 -3.74
C SER A 10 33.17 -12.91 -3.14
N PRO A 11 33.00 -11.70 -2.58
CA PRO A 11 31.70 -11.24 -2.12
C PRO A 11 30.79 -11.11 -3.34
N ARG A 12 29.70 -11.90 -3.37
CA ARG A 12 28.62 -11.68 -4.33
C ARG A 12 28.11 -10.26 -4.11
N LEU A 13 28.28 -9.40 -5.12
CA LEU A 13 27.62 -8.10 -5.16
C LEU A 13 26.11 -8.37 -5.18
N LEU A 14 25.48 -8.28 -4.02
CA LEU A 14 24.03 -8.32 -3.90
C LEU A 14 23.53 -7.03 -4.54
N LEU A 15 22.91 -7.16 -5.71
CA LEU A 15 22.18 -6.06 -6.33
C LEU A 15 21.23 -5.47 -5.28
N PRO A 16 21.13 -4.13 -5.17
CA PRO A 16 20.21 -3.49 -4.24
C PRO A 16 18.82 -4.10 -4.39
N ILE A 17 18.21 -4.50 -3.27
CA ILE A 17 16.85 -5.01 -3.25
C ILE A 17 15.96 -3.90 -3.80
N VAL A 18 15.57 -4.04 -5.06
CA VAL A 18 14.60 -3.15 -5.69
C VAL A 18 13.28 -3.39 -4.97
N LYS A 19 12.91 -2.49 -4.05
CA LYS A 19 11.58 -2.43 -3.49
C LYS A 19 10.64 -2.14 -4.64
N ARG A 20 10.08 -3.21 -5.25
CA ARG A 20 9.07 -3.08 -6.30
C ARG A 20 7.96 -2.22 -5.72
N GLU A 21 7.65 -1.10 -6.39
CA GLU A 21 6.46 -0.35 -6.04
C GLU A 21 5.27 -1.32 -6.07
N PRO A 22 4.38 -1.26 -5.07
CA PRO A 22 3.25 -2.17 -4.99
C PRO A 22 2.43 -2.08 -6.27
N GLU A 23 2.08 -3.25 -6.81
CA GLU A 23 1.34 -3.38 -8.06
C GLU A 23 -0.05 -2.72 -7.91
N LYS A 24 -0.20 -1.52 -8.47
CA LYS A 24 -1.46 -0.76 -8.41
C LYS A 24 -2.46 -1.40 -9.37
N THR A 25 -3.42 -2.13 -8.81
CA THR A 25 -4.55 -2.67 -9.58
C THR A 25 -5.58 -1.56 -9.80
N LYS A 26 -5.94 -1.29 -11.06
CA LYS A 26 -7.00 -0.31 -11.38
C LYS A 26 -8.36 -0.97 -11.15
N LEU A 27 -9.12 -0.44 -10.20
CA LEU A 27 -10.48 -0.89 -9.91
C LEU A 27 -11.49 0.13 -10.48
N PRO A 28 -12.32 -0.24 -11.47
CA PRO A 28 -13.41 0.63 -11.89
C PRO A 28 -14.48 0.62 -10.79
N VAL A 29 -14.67 1.75 -10.12
CA VAL A 29 -15.66 1.90 -9.04
C VAL A 29 -16.82 2.77 -9.53
N ASN A 30 -18.03 2.26 -9.38
CA ASN A 30 -19.25 3.06 -9.54
C ASN A 30 -19.59 3.68 -8.18
N LEU A 31 -19.50 5.00 -8.06
CA LEU A 31 -19.85 5.75 -6.86
C LEU A 31 -21.25 6.35 -7.01
N SER A 32 -21.99 6.42 -5.90
CA SER A 32 -23.22 7.21 -5.84
C SER A 32 -22.91 8.70 -6.06
N GLN A 33 -23.81 9.42 -6.70
CA GLN A 33 -23.66 10.84 -6.99
C GLN A 33 -23.45 11.68 -5.72
N GLU A 34 -24.14 11.32 -4.63
CA GLU A 34 -24.01 11.98 -3.33
C GLU A 34 -22.58 11.86 -2.78
N VAL A 35 -22.04 10.64 -2.77
CA VAL A 35 -20.67 10.37 -2.31
C VAL A 35 -19.64 11.09 -3.18
N HIS A 36 -19.88 11.16 -4.49
CA HIS A 36 -19.01 11.92 -5.39
C HIS A 36 -19.01 13.42 -5.08
N ALA A 37 -20.17 14.01 -4.78
CA ALA A 37 -20.27 15.42 -4.38
C ALA A 37 -19.52 15.68 -3.06
N ASP A 38 -19.68 14.79 -2.08
CA ASP A 38 -18.98 14.89 -0.79
C ASP A 38 -17.46 14.76 -0.94
N LEU A 39 -16.98 13.86 -1.81
CA LEU A 39 -15.55 13.71 -2.09
C LEU A 39 -14.96 14.96 -2.76
N LEU A 40 -15.69 15.60 -3.67
CA LEU A 40 -15.28 16.88 -4.27
C LEU A 40 -15.25 18.01 -3.24
N ALA A 41 -16.25 18.08 -2.35
CA ALA A 41 -16.26 19.05 -1.27
C ALA A 41 -15.08 18.84 -0.32
N TYR A 42 -14.77 17.58 0.01
CA TYR A 42 -13.61 17.22 0.82
C TYR A 42 -12.29 17.62 0.16
N GLN A 43 -12.15 17.38 -1.16
CA GLN A 43 -10.98 17.80 -1.93
C GLN A 43 -10.77 19.32 -1.86
N ARG A 44 -11.83 20.11 -2.05
CA ARG A 44 -11.78 21.58 -1.93
C ARG A 44 -11.39 22.03 -0.54
N ALA A 45 -12.01 21.47 0.50
CA ALA A 45 -11.66 21.79 1.88
C ALA A 45 -10.18 21.48 2.18
N TYR A 46 -9.66 20.37 1.67
CA TYR A 46 -8.25 20.03 1.85
C TYR A 46 -7.32 21.01 1.12
N GLN A 47 -7.69 21.41 -0.10
CA GLN A 47 -6.95 22.39 -0.88
C GLN A 47 -6.95 23.77 -0.20
N GLU A 48 -8.09 24.23 0.30
CA GLU A 48 -8.21 25.50 1.03
C GLU A 48 -7.40 25.51 2.32
N MET A 49 -7.29 24.38 3.02
CA MET A 49 -6.56 24.29 4.28
C MET A 49 -5.04 24.11 4.12
N ASN A 50 -4.60 23.43 3.06
CA ASN A 50 -3.21 23.01 2.90
C ASN A 50 -2.51 23.64 1.70
N ASP A 51 -3.19 24.49 0.93
CA ASP A 51 -2.75 25.05 -0.35
C ASP A 51 -2.16 24.00 -1.32
N ALA A 52 -2.63 22.76 -1.19
CA ALA A 52 -2.12 21.60 -1.88
C ALA A 52 -3.24 20.89 -2.64
N GLU A 53 -3.03 20.70 -3.94
CA GLU A 53 -3.95 19.92 -4.76
C GLU A 53 -3.73 18.42 -4.50
N VAL A 54 -4.79 17.76 -4.06
CA VAL A 54 -4.79 16.31 -3.82
C VAL A 54 -5.72 15.65 -4.83
N SER A 55 -5.26 14.55 -5.41
CA SER A 55 -6.08 13.77 -6.35
C SER A 55 -7.20 13.02 -5.62
N LEU A 56 -8.37 12.94 -6.27
CA LEU A 56 -9.49 12.14 -5.79
C LEU A 56 -9.11 10.66 -5.58
N ASP A 57 -8.30 10.09 -6.48
CA ASP A 57 -7.81 8.72 -6.38
C ASP A 57 -7.05 8.49 -5.06
N PHE A 58 -6.21 9.45 -4.66
CA PHE A 58 -5.49 9.38 -3.39
C PHE A 58 -6.43 9.47 -2.19
N ILE A 59 -7.42 10.37 -2.23
CA ILE A 59 -8.41 10.51 -1.17
C ILE A 59 -9.21 9.21 -1.00
N ILE A 60 -9.69 8.64 -2.11
CA ILE A 60 -10.43 7.38 -2.12
C ILE A 60 -9.57 6.25 -1.55
N GLU A 61 -8.31 6.14 -1.97
CA GLU A 61 -7.36 5.16 -1.43
C GLU A 61 -7.22 5.30 0.09
N GLN A 62 -7.00 6.52 0.59
CA GLN A 62 -6.85 6.76 2.03
C GLN A 62 -8.13 6.43 2.81
N VAL A 63 -9.30 6.78 2.28
CA VAL A 63 -10.59 6.46 2.90
C VAL A 63 -10.77 4.94 2.99
N LEU A 64 -10.47 4.20 1.91
CA LEU A 64 -10.58 2.75 1.89
C LEU A 64 -9.58 2.10 2.87
N ILE A 65 -8.33 2.55 2.89
CA ILE A 65 -7.32 2.06 3.86
C ILE A 65 -7.80 2.29 5.30
N GLN A 66 -8.33 3.48 5.59
CA GLN A 66 -8.83 3.80 6.92
C GLN A 66 -10.07 2.98 7.29
N HIS A 67 -10.98 2.76 6.34
CA HIS A 67 -12.15 1.92 6.55
C HIS A 67 -11.73 0.47 6.86
N MET A 68 -10.86 -0.11 6.02
CA MET A 68 -10.34 -1.46 6.25
C MET A 68 -9.62 -1.57 7.59
N LYS A 69 -8.79 -0.58 7.98
CA LYS A 69 -8.09 -0.51 9.28
C LYS A 69 -9.05 -0.48 10.48
N ARG A 70 -10.21 0.14 10.35
CA ARG A 70 -11.20 0.27 11.43
C ARG A 70 -12.16 -0.92 11.53
N ASP A 71 -12.29 -1.70 10.46
CA ASP A 71 -13.18 -2.86 10.44
C ASP A 71 -12.63 -4.00 11.32
N LYS A 72 -13.06 -4.03 12.58
CA LYS A 72 -12.68 -5.07 13.54
C LYS A 72 -13.13 -6.46 13.11
N ALA A 73 -14.31 -6.57 12.48
CA ALA A 73 -14.84 -7.86 12.05
C ALA A 73 -13.99 -8.43 10.92
N PHE A 74 -13.61 -7.60 9.95
CA PHE A 74 -12.67 -7.98 8.90
C PHE A 74 -11.31 -8.39 9.47
N HIS A 75 -10.78 -7.66 10.46
CA HIS A 75 -9.52 -8.05 11.11
C HIS A 75 -9.62 -9.38 11.84
N SER A 76 -10.69 -9.60 12.63
CA SER A 76 -10.94 -10.87 13.30
C SER A 76 -11.04 -12.01 12.29
N TRP A 77 -11.81 -11.84 11.21
CA TRP A 77 -11.89 -12.81 10.13
C TRP A 77 -10.53 -13.07 9.48
N LYS A 78 -9.75 -12.02 9.17
CA LYS A 78 -8.43 -12.14 8.56
C LYS A 78 -7.45 -12.92 9.45
N THR A 79 -7.50 -12.72 10.77
CA THR A 79 -6.67 -13.47 11.72
C THR A 79 -7.09 -14.94 11.86
N THR A 80 -8.40 -15.23 11.79
CA THR A 80 -8.92 -16.60 11.94
C THR A 80 -8.86 -17.40 10.64
N SER A 81 -8.99 -16.74 9.48
CA SER A 81 -9.09 -17.38 8.17
C SER A 81 -7.78 -17.32 7.37
N GLY A 82 -6.92 -16.33 7.65
CA GLY A 82 -5.64 -16.12 6.97
C GLY A 82 -4.46 -16.91 7.52
N GLY A 83 -4.66 -17.70 8.58
CA GLY A 83 -3.61 -18.52 9.21
C GLY A 83 -3.29 -19.84 8.48
N SER A 84 -3.87 -20.11 7.30
CA SER A 84 -3.62 -21.34 6.54
C SER A 84 -2.75 -21.14 5.28
N GLN A 85 -2.06 -19.99 5.17
CA GLN A 85 -0.98 -19.83 4.20
C GLN A 85 0.27 -19.29 4.90
N GLY A 86 1.09 -20.22 5.37
CA GLY A 86 2.42 -20.05 5.92
C GLY A 86 3.09 -21.41 5.99
#